data_AF-A0A969B9J4-F1
#
_entry.id   AF-A0A969B9J4-F1
#
_cell.length_a   1.000
_cell.length_b   1.000
_cell.length_c   1.000
_cell.angle_alpha   90.00
_cell.angle_beta   90.00
_cell.angle_gamma   90.00
#
_symmetry.space_group_name_H-M   'P 1'
#
loop_
_entity.id
_entity.type
_entity.pdbx_description
1 polymer ?
#
loop_
_entity_poly.entity_id
_entity_poly.type
_entity_poly.pdbx_seq_one_letter_code
_entity_poly.pdbx_strand_id
1 'polypeptide(L)'
;MKNKCIYILTIVWLVAFTACEDYLDVNKDPNNPAQVTEDLLLPAGITSVAYVMGGRYQVLGALWSQHWTQSIGASQYKNIDSYDITGADFDDRQYGELYTGALKNLGELKELSAKNQSWRYYLIATLMQCYTYQVLADLYDEIPFSTALQGEDGSFSPAFEKGQDIYDSLIARIDYALSLDFENEQEIDNLPEPGKDDLVFGGDIDMWKSFAKTLKLKIYMRQCYARPNVAETGIRALFEDDETDFFK
;
A
#
# COMPACT_ATOMS: atom_id res chain seq x y z
N MET A 1 35.10 64.22 -22.47
CA MET A 1 34.82 62.88 -23.07
C MET A 1 35.17 61.73 -22.12
N LYS A 2 36.32 61.73 -21.44
CA LYS A 2 36.72 60.69 -20.45
C LYS A 2 35.64 60.37 -19.39
N ASN A 3 34.98 61.38 -18.81
CA ASN A 3 34.00 61.15 -17.75
C ASN A 3 32.71 60.49 -18.26
N LYS A 4 32.31 60.75 -19.53
CA LYS A 4 31.15 60.08 -20.14
C LYS A 4 31.41 58.60 -20.41
N CYS A 5 32.64 58.22 -20.77
CA CYS A 5 33.04 56.82 -20.92
C CYS A 5 33.00 56.06 -19.60
N ILE A 6 33.38 56.71 -18.48
CA ILE A 6 33.33 56.10 -17.15
C ILE A 6 31.89 55.77 -16.76
N TYR A 7 30.94 56.71 -16.89
CA TYR A 7 29.52 56.46 -16.57
C TYR A 7 28.88 55.35 -17.42
N ILE A 8 29.26 55.26 -18.70
CA ILE A 8 28.78 54.18 -19.59
C ILE A 8 29.34 52.82 -19.13
N LEU A 9 30.62 52.77 -18.74
CA LEU A 9 31.25 51.56 -18.21
C LEU A 9 30.62 51.12 -16.87
N THR A 10 30.27 52.05 -15.98
CA THR A 10 29.60 51.71 -14.71
C THR A 10 28.20 51.16 -14.92
N ILE A 11 27.44 51.70 -15.88
CA ILE A 11 26.08 51.21 -16.20
C ILE A 11 26.14 49.82 -16.83
N VAL A 12 27.08 49.57 -17.74
CA VAL A 12 27.26 48.24 -18.34
C VAL A 12 27.68 47.21 -17.28
N TRP A 13 28.50 47.61 -16.30
CA TRP A 13 28.91 46.74 -15.20
C TRP A 13 27.76 46.44 -14.22
N LEU A 14 26.85 47.39 -13.98
CA LEU A 14 25.66 47.18 -13.15
C LEU A 14 24.62 46.25 -13.80
N VAL A 15 24.50 46.26 -15.13
CA VAL A 15 23.58 45.36 -15.85
C VAL A 15 24.14 43.94 -15.97
N ALA A 16 25.47 43.78 -15.96
CA ALA A 16 26.15 42.48 -16.07
C ALA A 16 25.92 41.54 -14.87
N PHE A 17 25.41 42.04 -13.73
CA PHE A 17 25.07 41.23 -12.55
C PHE A 17 23.59 40.85 -12.46
N THR A 18 22.77 41.12 -13.48
CA THR A 18 21.43 40.53 -13.61
C THR A 18 21.55 39.11 -14.14
N ALA A 19 22.25 38.26 -13.39
CA ALA A 19 22.27 36.82 -13.64
C ALA A 19 20.85 36.29 -13.39
N CYS A 20 20.29 35.61 -14.38
CA CYS A 20 18.99 34.97 -14.31
C CYS A 20 19.08 33.78 -13.34
N GLU A 21 18.75 33.98 -12.06
CA GLU A 21 18.76 32.91 -11.05
C GLU A 21 17.81 31.76 -11.46
N ASP A 22 16.71 32.07 -12.16
CA ASP A 22 15.70 31.10 -12.60
C ASP A 22 16.22 30.05 -13.61
N TYR A 23 17.28 30.34 -14.38
CA TYR A 23 17.82 29.37 -15.35
C TYR A 23 18.63 28.24 -14.69
N LEU A 24 19.05 28.41 -13.44
CA LEU A 24 19.80 27.40 -12.70
C LEU A 24 18.90 26.46 -11.88
N ASP A 25 17.60 26.75 -11.74
CA ASP A 25 16.60 25.88 -11.08
C ASP A 25 16.04 24.81 -12.06
N VAL A 26 16.94 24.08 -12.73
CA VAL A 26 16.62 23.00 -13.68
C VAL A 26 16.54 21.61 -13.02
N ASN A 27 16.71 21.54 -11.70
CA ASN A 27 16.63 20.30 -10.92
C ASN A 27 15.21 19.93 -10.47
N LYS A 28 14.20 20.72 -10.87
CA LYS A 28 12.79 20.33 -10.77
C LYS A 28 12.44 19.48 -11.97
N ASP A 29 12.28 18.18 -11.75
CA ASP A 29 11.87 17.26 -12.80
C ASP A 29 10.47 17.63 -13.31
N PRO A 30 10.34 18.08 -14.57
CA PRO A 30 9.03 18.44 -15.13
C PRO A 30 8.14 17.21 -15.38
N ASN A 31 8.69 16.00 -15.30
CA ASN A 31 7.98 14.75 -15.61
C ASN A 31 7.41 14.07 -14.36
N ASN A 32 7.81 14.50 -13.16
CA ASN A 32 7.36 13.91 -11.90
C ASN A 32 6.69 14.98 -11.01
N PRO A 33 5.60 14.63 -10.30
CA PRO A 33 4.94 15.58 -9.41
C PRO A 33 5.89 15.98 -8.27
N ALA A 34 5.93 17.27 -7.95
CA ALA A 34 6.76 17.79 -6.87
C ALA A 34 6.23 17.42 -5.47
N GLN A 35 4.95 17.09 -5.37
CA GLN A 35 4.28 16.59 -4.16
C GLN A 35 3.31 15.50 -4.56
N VAL A 36 3.33 14.40 -3.79
CA VAL A 36 2.38 13.31 -3.95
C VAL A 36 1.22 13.55 -2.98
N THR A 37 -0.01 13.39 -3.47
CA THR A 37 -1.25 13.59 -2.72
C THR A 37 -1.95 12.26 -2.47
N GLU A 38 -2.85 12.22 -1.49
CA GLU A 38 -3.57 11.01 -1.07
C GLU A 38 -4.35 10.36 -2.24
N ASP A 39 -5.01 11.18 -3.06
CA ASP A 39 -5.82 10.77 -4.22
C ASP A 39 -4.98 10.21 -5.38
N LEU A 40 -3.67 10.41 -5.37
CA LEU A 40 -2.74 9.79 -6.32
C LEU A 40 -2.19 8.46 -5.80
N LEU A 41 -1.90 8.37 -4.49
CA LEU A 41 -1.32 7.18 -3.87
C LEU A 41 -2.31 6.03 -3.73
N LEU A 42 -3.56 6.34 -3.35
CA LEU A 42 -4.58 5.32 -3.11
C LEU A 42 -4.84 4.43 -4.34
N PRO A 43 -5.18 4.97 -5.52
CA PRO A 43 -5.42 4.15 -6.70
C PRO A 43 -4.16 3.40 -7.15
N ALA A 44 -2.97 4.00 -7.02
CA ALA A 44 -1.71 3.31 -7.33
C ALA A 44 -1.52 2.06 -6.45
N GLY A 45 -1.68 2.20 -5.14
CA GLY A 45 -1.59 1.09 -4.20
C GLY A 45 -2.63 -0.02 -4.45
N ILE A 46 -3.91 0.36 -4.63
CA ILE A 46 -5.00 -0.60 -4.90
C ILE A 46 -4.75 -1.35 -6.22
N THR A 47 -4.35 -0.65 -7.28
CA THR A 47 -4.14 -1.28 -8.59
C THR A 47 -2.95 -2.24 -8.59
N SER A 48 -1.86 -1.95 -7.87
CA SER A 48 -0.76 -2.90 -7.68
C SER A 48 -1.23 -4.19 -7.01
N VAL A 49 -2.05 -4.10 -5.95
CA VAL A 49 -2.63 -5.29 -5.30
C VAL A 49 -3.52 -6.05 -6.29
N ALA A 50 -4.44 -5.37 -6.96
CA ALA A 50 -5.37 -5.98 -7.89
C ALA A 50 -4.67 -6.66 -9.08
N TYR A 51 -3.60 -6.04 -9.61
CA TYR A 51 -2.79 -6.58 -10.70
C TYR A 51 -2.15 -7.92 -10.33
N VAL A 52 -1.62 -8.04 -9.11
CA VAL A 52 -1.00 -9.29 -8.65
C VAL A 52 -2.06 -10.35 -8.38
N MET A 53 -3.12 -9.98 -7.62
CA MET A 53 -4.16 -10.92 -7.19
C MET A 53 -5.00 -11.43 -8.35
N GLY A 54 -5.42 -10.56 -9.25
CA GLY A 54 -6.18 -10.92 -10.47
C GLY A 54 -5.31 -11.41 -11.62
N GLY A 55 -3.99 -11.47 -11.42
CA GLY A 55 -3.03 -11.92 -12.43
C GLY A 55 -2.43 -13.27 -12.07
N ARG A 56 -1.12 -13.27 -11.82
CA ARG A 56 -0.32 -14.49 -11.64
C ARG A 56 -0.73 -15.29 -10.40
N TYR A 57 -1.13 -14.64 -9.31
CA TYR A 57 -1.57 -15.34 -8.10
C TYR A 57 -2.94 -16.01 -8.28
N GLN A 58 -3.85 -15.44 -9.09
CA GLN A 58 -5.07 -16.14 -9.51
C GLN A 58 -4.74 -17.42 -10.27
N VAL A 59 -3.82 -17.37 -11.22
CA VAL A 59 -3.42 -18.56 -12.00
C VAL A 59 -2.85 -19.64 -11.09
N LEU A 60 -1.95 -19.27 -10.18
CA LEU A 60 -1.37 -20.18 -9.20
C LEU A 60 -2.47 -20.83 -8.34
N GLY A 61 -3.33 -20.01 -7.74
CA GLY A 61 -4.42 -20.48 -6.90
C GLY A 61 -5.41 -21.37 -7.65
N ALA A 62 -5.77 -21.03 -8.89
CA ALA A 62 -6.72 -21.80 -9.69
C ALA A 62 -6.18 -23.15 -10.16
N LEU A 63 -4.88 -23.25 -10.50
CA LEU A 63 -4.24 -24.53 -10.82
C LEU A 63 -4.16 -25.42 -9.57
N TRP A 64 -3.68 -24.87 -8.45
CA TRP A 64 -3.50 -25.65 -7.22
C TRP A 64 -4.79 -26.03 -6.50
N SER A 65 -5.85 -25.24 -6.67
CA SER A 65 -7.21 -25.60 -6.26
C SER A 65 -7.94 -26.49 -7.28
N GLN A 66 -7.27 -26.87 -8.38
CA GLN A 66 -7.80 -27.73 -9.44
C GLN A 66 -9.02 -27.17 -10.16
N HIS A 67 -9.21 -25.85 -10.15
CA HIS A 67 -10.19 -25.19 -11.00
C HIS A 67 -9.75 -25.20 -12.46
N TRP A 68 -8.44 -25.09 -12.72
CA TRP A 68 -7.82 -25.12 -14.05
C TRP A 68 -6.75 -26.20 -14.14
N THR A 69 -6.34 -26.51 -15.37
CA THR A 69 -5.15 -27.33 -15.67
C THR A 69 -4.47 -26.77 -16.92
N GLN A 70 -3.18 -27.04 -17.12
CA GLN A 70 -2.43 -26.61 -18.29
C GLN A 70 -3.00 -27.28 -19.55
N SER A 71 -3.36 -26.45 -20.54
CA SER A 71 -3.79 -26.95 -21.85
C SER A 71 -2.71 -27.80 -22.52
N ILE A 72 -3.13 -28.91 -23.13
CA ILE A 72 -2.28 -29.87 -23.86
C ILE A 72 -1.50 -29.20 -25.01
N GLY A 73 -2.08 -28.16 -25.62
CA GLY A 73 -1.48 -27.42 -26.75
C GLY A 73 -0.51 -26.31 -26.34
N ALA A 74 -0.26 -26.11 -25.05
CA ALA A 74 0.58 -25.01 -24.54
C ALA A 74 1.52 -25.49 -23.42
N SER A 75 2.49 -24.64 -23.05
CA SER A 75 3.51 -24.99 -22.05
C SER A 75 3.78 -23.90 -20.99
N GLN A 76 2.98 -22.84 -20.94
CA GLN A 76 3.26 -21.65 -20.13
C GLN A 76 3.27 -21.90 -18.61
N TYR A 77 2.43 -22.82 -18.13
CA TYR A 77 2.24 -23.10 -16.71
C TYR A 77 2.53 -24.56 -16.33
N LYS A 78 3.26 -25.30 -17.18
CA LYS A 78 3.58 -26.72 -16.93
C LYS A 78 4.23 -26.91 -15.56
N ASN A 79 5.23 -26.10 -15.24
CA ASN A 79 5.94 -26.16 -13.97
C ASN A 79 5.00 -25.97 -12.77
N ILE A 80 4.06 -25.02 -12.86
CA ILE A 80 3.08 -24.78 -11.80
C ILE A 80 2.10 -25.96 -11.66
N ASP A 81 1.59 -26.45 -12.79
CA ASP A 81 0.59 -27.55 -12.85
C ASP A 81 1.19 -28.89 -12.39
N SER A 82 2.49 -29.13 -12.66
CA SER A 82 3.22 -30.34 -12.26
C SER A 82 3.96 -30.21 -10.93
N TYR A 83 3.79 -29.10 -10.21
CA TYR A 83 4.51 -28.79 -8.96
C TYR A 83 6.04 -28.79 -9.08
N ASP A 84 6.58 -28.59 -10.29
CA ASP A 84 8.02 -28.49 -10.56
C ASP A 84 8.46 -27.02 -10.46
N ILE A 85 8.24 -26.43 -9.29
CA ILE A 85 8.44 -25.00 -9.04
C ILE A 85 9.77 -24.77 -8.32
N THR A 86 10.51 -23.77 -8.77
CA THR A 86 11.79 -23.36 -8.20
C THR A 86 11.68 -21.99 -7.52
N GLY A 87 12.71 -21.57 -6.79
CA GLY A 87 12.75 -20.22 -6.22
C GLY A 87 12.55 -19.12 -7.28
N ALA A 88 13.09 -19.32 -8.49
CA ALA A 88 12.97 -18.36 -9.60
C ALA A 88 11.51 -18.14 -10.07
N ASP A 89 10.62 -19.10 -9.85
CA ASP A 89 9.21 -18.98 -10.21
C ASP A 89 8.40 -18.11 -9.21
N PHE A 90 8.95 -17.90 -8.01
CA PHE A 90 8.35 -17.10 -6.92
C PHE A 90 9.01 -15.73 -6.72
N ASP A 91 10.18 -15.49 -7.33
CA ASP A 91 11.07 -14.35 -7.05
C ASP A 91 10.86 -13.14 -8.00
N ASP A 92 9.98 -13.24 -9.00
CA ASP A 92 10.21 -12.46 -10.23
C ASP A 92 9.46 -11.12 -10.38
N ARG A 93 8.16 -11.00 -10.11
CA ARG A 93 7.47 -9.70 -10.36
C ARG A 93 6.38 -9.40 -9.37
N GLN A 94 5.67 -10.45 -8.94
CA GLN A 94 4.52 -10.32 -8.06
C GLN A 94 4.95 -9.94 -6.65
N TYR A 95 5.97 -10.61 -6.12
CA TYR A 95 6.54 -10.25 -4.83
C TYR A 95 7.03 -8.80 -4.83
N GLY A 96 7.82 -8.42 -5.85
CA GLY A 96 8.27 -7.04 -6.04
C GLY A 96 7.11 -6.05 -6.12
N GLU A 97 6.11 -6.30 -6.96
CA GLU A 97 4.96 -5.42 -7.11
C GLU A 97 4.14 -5.27 -5.83
N LEU A 98 3.98 -6.34 -5.02
CA LEU A 98 3.31 -6.23 -3.72
C LEU A 98 4.12 -5.38 -2.73
N TYR A 99 5.45 -5.42 -2.75
CA TYR A 99 6.27 -4.60 -1.86
C TYR A 99 6.47 -3.18 -2.38
N THR A 100 7.08 -3.03 -3.56
CA THR A 100 7.52 -1.73 -4.10
C THR A 100 6.40 -0.99 -4.81
N GLY A 101 5.37 -1.69 -5.29
CA GLY A 101 4.16 -1.09 -5.85
C GLY A 101 3.12 -0.85 -4.75
N ALA A 102 2.51 -1.91 -4.25
CA ALA A 102 1.39 -1.80 -3.31
C ALA A 102 1.83 -1.26 -1.93
N LEU A 103 2.65 -2.00 -1.19
CA LEU A 103 2.95 -1.67 0.21
C LEU A 103 3.68 -0.33 0.38
N LYS A 104 4.54 0.05 -0.57
CA LYS A 104 5.23 1.35 -0.60
C LYS A 104 4.24 2.51 -0.80
N ASN A 105 3.42 2.49 -1.85
CA ASN A 105 2.42 3.55 -2.08
C ASN A 105 1.41 3.64 -0.92
N LEU A 106 0.93 2.49 -0.42
CA LEU A 106 0.00 2.48 0.72
C LEU A 106 0.67 2.91 2.04
N GLY A 107 1.98 2.68 2.19
CA GLY A 107 2.77 3.14 3.33
C GLY A 107 2.89 4.66 3.34
N GLU A 108 3.27 5.24 2.20
CA GLU A 108 3.33 6.70 2.03
C GLU A 108 1.96 7.34 2.22
N LEU A 109 0.89 6.73 1.68
CA LEU A 109 -0.48 7.20 1.88
C LEU A 109 -0.83 7.23 3.37
N LYS A 110 -0.53 6.15 4.08
CA LYS A 110 -0.82 6.02 5.51
C LYS A 110 -0.07 7.08 6.33
N GLU A 111 1.21 7.32 6.03
CA GLU A 111 2.02 8.34 6.70
C GLU A 111 1.50 9.76 6.42
N LEU A 112 1.20 10.06 5.15
CA LEU A 112 0.65 11.35 4.74
C LEU A 112 -0.73 11.60 5.38
N SER A 113 -1.60 10.59 5.33
CA SER A 113 -2.94 10.65 5.94
C SER A 113 -2.87 10.87 7.45
N ALA A 114 -1.92 10.22 8.14
CA ALA A 114 -1.72 10.43 9.57
C ALA A 114 -1.26 11.86 9.89
N LYS A 115 -0.36 12.41 9.06
CA LYS A 115 0.12 13.78 9.20
C LYS A 115 -0.99 14.81 8.97
N ASN A 116 -1.84 14.56 7.98
CA ASN A 116 -2.93 15.46 7.60
C ASN A 116 -4.21 15.23 8.40
N GLN A 117 -4.26 14.17 9.22
CA GLN A 117 -5.45 13.73 9.96
C GLN A 117 -6.61 13.28 9.05
N SER A 118 -6.29 12.80 7.86
CA SER A 118 -7.23 12.20 6.89
C SER A 118 -7.49 10.72 7.25
N TRP A 119 -8.17 10.45 8.37
CA TRP A 119 -8.29 9.09 8.91
C TRP A 119 -9.06 8.11 8.01
N ARG A 120 -9.93 8.58 7.12
CA ARG A 120 -10.57 7.76 6.09
C ARG A 120 -9.55 7.16 5.13
N TYR A 121 -8.63 7.96 4.59
CA TYR A 121 -7.51 7.44 3.79
C TYR A 121 -6.58 6.54 4.62
N TYR A 122 -6.32 6.91 5.88
CA TYR A 122 -5.51 6.09 6.78
C TYR A 122 -6.11 4.68 6.98
N LEU A 123 -7.42 4.59 7.18
CA LEU A 123 -8.15 3.33 7.31
C LEU A 123 -7.96 2.49 6.05
N ILE A 124 -8.29 3.05 4.88
CA ILE A 124 -8.21 2.33 3.61
C ILE A 124 -6.79 1.83 3.34
N ALA A 125 -5.79 2.71 3.51
CA ALA A 125 -4.38 2.36 3.34
C ALA A 125 -3.96 1.21 4.27
N THR A 126 -4.35 1.30 5.54
CA THR A 126 -4.03 0.28 6.55
C THR A 126 -4.68 -1.06 6.22
N LEU A 127 -5.95 -1.07 5.82
CA LEU A 127 -6.67 -2.30 5.46
C LEU A 127 -6.07 -2.96 4.23
N MET A 128 -5.71 -2.19 3.21
CA MET A 128 -5.05 -2.70 2.00
C MET A 128 -3.63 -3.21 2.28
N GLN A 129 -2.87 -2.55 3.16
CA GLN A 129 -1.60 -3.09 3.65
C GLN A 129 -1.80 -4.40 4.39
N CYS A 130 -2.78 -4.49 5.28
CA CYS A 130 -3.05 -5.70 6.05
C CYS A 130 -3.46 -6.87 5.13
N TYR A 131 -4.33 -6.63 4.16
CA TYR A 131 -4.68 -7.64 3.16
C TYR A 131 -3.46 -8.11 2.37
N THR A 132 -2.60 -7.18 1.94
CA THR A 132 -1.39 -7.50 1.18
C THR A 132 -0.40 -8.35 1.98
N TYR A 133 -0.10 -7.96 3.23
CA TYR A 133 0.75 -8.74 4.12
C TYR A 133 0.13 -10.10 4.49
N GLN A 134 -1.19 -10.18 4.62
CA GLN A 134 -1.90 -11.43 4.86
C GLN A 134 -1.71 -12.42 3.69
N VAL A 135 -1.77 -11.93 2.45
CA VAL A 135 -1.50 -12.74 1.24
C VAL A 135 -0.04 -13.17 1.18
N LEU A 136 0.90 -12.27 1.46
CA LEU A 136 2.32 -12.59 1.48
C LEU A 136 2.63 -13.66 2.53
N ALA A 137 2.13 -13.52 3.75
CA ALA A 137 2.30 -14.50 4.81
C ALA A 137 1.64 -15.85 4.46
N ASP A 138 0.49 -15.86 3.79
CA ASP A 138 -0.13 -17.12 3.34
C ASP A 138 0.74 -17.90 2.35
N LEU A 139 1.47 -17.20 1.49
CA LEU A 139 2.23 -17.82 0.41
C LEU A 139 3.66 -18.16 0.83
N TYR A 140 4.27 -17.36 1.71
CA TYR A 140 5.68 -17.45 2.06
C TYR A 140 5.95 -17.76 3.54
N ASP A 141 4.93 -17.69 4.41
CA ASP A 141 5.02 -17.76 5.88
C ASP A 141 5.87 -16.65 6.50
N GLU A 142 7.21 -16.77 6.43
CA GLU A 142 8.13 -15.75 6.93
C GLU A 142 8.42 -14.71 5.84
N ILE A 143 8.20 -13.42 6.14
CA ILE A 143 8.39 -12.32 5.18
C ILE A 143 8.98 -11.08 5.86
N PRO A 144 9.65 -10.18 5.10
CA PRO A 144 9.96 -8.83 5.58
C PRO A 144 8.70 -8.06 5.97
N PHE A 145 8.61 -7.61 7.22
CA PHE A 145 7.40 -6.96 7.73
C PHE A 145 7.64 -5.61 8.41
N SER A 146 8.05 -5.59 9.69
CA SER A 146 8.16 -4.35 10.47
C SER A 146 9.37 -3.49 10.08
N THR A 147 10.41 -4.12 9.54
CA THR A 147 11.63 -3.46 9.06
C THR A 147 11.69 -3.35 7.53
N ALA A 148 10.63 -3.75 6.84
CA ALA A 148 10.54 -3.64 5.39
C ALA A 148 10.38 -2.17 4.94
N LEU A 149 10.72 -1.90 3.68
CA LEU A 149 10.54 -0.61 3.01
C LEU A 149 11.33 0.58 3.61
N GLN A 150 12.34 0.31 4.44
CA GLN A 150 13.21 1.32 5.06
C GLN A 150 14.49 1.61 4.24
N GLY A 151 14.41 1.45 2.91
CA GLY A 151 15.57 1.66 2.03
C GLY A 151 16.07 3.11 2.03
N GLU A 152 15.18 4.08 2.21
CA GLU A 152 15.52 5.50 2.32
C GLU A 152 16.31 5.82 3.60
N ASP A 153 16.08 5.05 4.67
CA ASP A 153 16.83 5.13 5.93
C ASP A 153 18.16 4.35 5.90
N GLY A 154 18.51 3.76 4.75
CA GLY A 154 19.73 2.97 4.57
C GLY A 154 19.63 1.52 5.03
N SER A 155 18.41 1.02 5.31
CA SER A 155 18.18 -0.39 5.66
C SER A 155 17.84 -1.20 4.41
N PHE A 156 18.80 -2.01 3.93
CA PHE A 156 18.66 -2.82 2.71
C PHE A 156 18.48 -4.33 2.96
N SER A 157 18.53 -4.74 4.22
CA SER A 157 18.41 -6.15 4.63
C SER A 157 17.34 -6.30 5.71
N PRO A 158 16.05 -6.16 5.34
CA PRO A 158 14.97 -6.27 6.31
C PRO A 158 14.90 -7.69 6.89
N ALA A 159 14.56 -7.79 8.17
CA ALA A 159 14.40 -9.06 8.85
C ALA A 159 13.08 -9.73 8.45
N PHE A 160 13.14 -11.05 8.30
CA PHE A 160 11.96 -11.88 8.07
C PHE A 160 11.29 -12.16 9.42
N GLU A 161 9.98 -11.96 9.46
CA GLU A 161 9.15 -12.20 10.64
C GLU A 161 8.16 -13.31 10.35
N LYS A 162 7.78 -14.06 11.40
CA LYS A 162 6.92 -15.24 11.27
C LYS A 162 5.49 -14.87 10.93
N GLY A 163 4.83 -15.70 10.13
CA GLY A 163 3.44 -15.52 9.75
C GLY A 163 2.50 -15.33 10.95
N GLN A 164 2.77 -16.02 12.07
CA GLN A 164 2.03 -15.83 13.31
C GLN A 164 2.14 -14.41 13.88
N ASP A 165 3.36 -13.89 14.00
CA ASP A 165 3.62 -12.56 14.59
C ASP A 165 3.06 -11.46 13.66
N ILE A 166 3.16 -11.69 12.36
CA ILE A 166 2.52 -10.85 11.33
C ILE A 166 1.02 -10.82 11.57
N TYR A 167 0.34 -11.97 11.64
CA TYR A 167 -1.10 -12.05 11.84
C TYR A 167 -1.57 -11.31 13.10
N ASP A 168 -0.85 -11.44 14.22
CA ASP A 168 -1.15 -10.69 15.44
C ASP A 168 -1.01 -9.17 15.22
N SER A 169 0.03 -8.75 14.51
CA SER A 169 0.21 -7.35 14.13
C SER A 169 -0.89 -6.83 13.18
N LEU A 170 -1.35 -7.65 12.23
CA LEU A 170 -2.40 -7.27 11.29
C LEU A 170 -3.71 -6.98 12.03
N ILE A 171 -4.11 -7.85 12.95
CA ILE A 171 -5.29 -7.62 13.79
C ILE A 171 -5.15 -6.30 14.57
N ALA A 172 -4.02 -6.09 15.24
CA ALA A 172 -3.78 -4.87 16.01
C ALA A 172 -3.82 -3.59 15.16
N ARG A 173 -3.28 -3.65 13.92
CA ARG A 173 -3.32 -2.53 12.97
C ARG A 173 -4.74 -2.22 12.51
N ILE A 174 -5.53 -3.25 12.22
CA ILE A 174 -6.94 -3.10 11.83
C ILE A 174 -7.74 -2.48 12.98
N ASP A 175 -7.58 -2.98 14.20
CA ASP A 175 -8.27 -2.47 15.39
C ASP A 175 -7.91 -1.01 15.67
N TYR A 176 -6.62 -0.67 15.58
CA TYR A 176 -6.19 0.72 15.72
C TYR A 176 -6.82 1.62 14.66
N ALA A 177 -6.78 1.22 13.39
CA ALA A 177 -7.36 2.01 12.31
C ALA A 177 -8.87 2.22 12.48
N LEU A 178 -9.62 1.20 12.92
CA LEU A 178 -11.06 1.30 13.21
C LEU A 178 -11.38 2.20 14.41
N SER A 179 -10.43 2.38 15.33
CA SER A 179 -10.60 3.24 16.52
C SER A 179 -10.44 4.73 16.24
N LEU A 180 -10.01 5.10 15.04
CA LEU A 180 -9.81 6.50 14.64
C LEU A 180 -11.14 7.21 14.40
N ASP A 181 -11.11 8.53 14.51
CA ASP A 181 -12.29 9.38 14.48
C ASP A 181 -12.61 9.89 13.08
N PHE A 182 -13.51 9.18 12.39
CA PHE A 182 -13.89 9.48 10.99
C PHE A 182 -14.91 10.61 10.85
N GLU A 183 -15.59 10.98 11.93
CA GLU A 183 -16.68 11.96 11.92
C GLU A 183 -16.12 13.38 11.99
N ASN A 184 -15.10 13.61 12.82
CA ASN A 184 -14.48 14.92 12.98
C ASN A 184 -13.62 15.36 11.78
N GLU A 185 -13.37 14.48 10.80
CA GLU A 185 -12.72 14.84 9.53
C GLU A 185 -13.52 15.89 8.74
N GLN A 186 -14.85 15.86 8.83
CA GLN A 186 -15.73 16.77 8.09
C GLN A 186 -15.61 18.23 8.56
N GLU A 187 -15.05 18.46 9.75
CA GLU A 187 -14.87 19.79 10.32
C GLU A 187 -13.56 20.47 9.89
N ILE A 188 -12.67 19.75 9.19
CA ILE A 188 -11.38 20.26 8.73
C ILE A 188 -11.53 20.78 7.29
N ASP A 189 -11.41 22.10 7.14
CA ASP A 189 -11.51 22.77 5.84
C ASP A 189 -10.49 22.23 4.81
N ASN A 190 -10.99 21.80 3.65
CA ASN A 190 -10.21 21.26 2.53
C ASN A 190 -9.41 19.98 2.84
N LEU A 191 -9.82 19.19 3.82
CA LEU A 191 -9.25 17.87 4.04
C LEU A 191 -9.52 16.97 2.83
N PRO A 192 -8.51 16.27 2.28
CA PRO A 192 -8.73 15.27 1.24
C PRO A 192 -9.61 14.14 1.76
N GLU A 193 -10.69 13.84 1.06
CA GLU A 193 -11.54 12.67 1.32
C GLU A 193 -11.45 11.66 0.17
N PRO A 194 -11.49 10.34 0.46
CA PRO A 194 -11.54 9.33 -0.58
C PRO A 194 -12.88 9.37 -1.32
N GLY A 195 -12.84 9.22 -2.63
CA GLY A 195 -14.01 9.18 -3.49
C GLY A 195 -13.75 8.37 -4.75
N LYS A 196 -13.58 9.02 -5.90
CA LYS A 196 -13.39 8.34 -7.20
C LYS A 196 -12.03 7.65 -7.34
N ASP A 197 -11.08 8.09 -6.56
CA ASP A 197 -9.73 7.54 -6.42
C ASP A 197 -9.73 6.22 -5.62
N ASP A 198 -10.76 5.97 -4.79
CA ASP A 198 -11.04 4.65 -4.24
C ASP A 198 -11.76 3.78 -5.28
N LEU A 199 -11.00 2.86 -5.88
CA LEU A 199 -11.46 1.98 -6.94
C LEU A 199 -12.25 0.75 -6.43
N VAL A 200 -12.40 0.58 -5.11
CA VAL A 200 -13.06 -0.59 -4.50
C VAL A 200 -14.46 -0.23 -4.02
N PHE A 201 -14.58 0.77 -3.14
CA PHE A 201 -15.87 1.16 -2.55
C PHE A 201 -16.25 2.61 -2.81
N GLY A 202 -15.50 3.34 -3.64
CA GLY A 202 -15.83 4.70 -4.04
C GLY A 202 -15.86 5.70 -2.87
N GLY A 203 -15.09 5.46 -1.82
CA GLY A 203 -15.05 6.27 -0.61
C GLY A 203 -16.08 5.90 0.46
N ASP A 204 -16.85 4.81 0.26
CA ASP A 204 -17.82 4.34 1.25
C ASP A 204 -17.10 3.71 2.47
N ILE A 205 -17.03 4.49 3.54
CA ILE A 205 -16.31 4.11 4.77
C ILE A 205 -17.01 3.00 5.54
N ASP A 206 -18.33 2.89 5.47
CA ASP A 206 -19.04 1.81 6.15
C ASP A 206 -18.78 0.48 5.45
N MET A 207 -18.65 0.48 4.12
CA MET A 207 -18.16 -0.68 3.37
C MET A 207 -16.71 -1.05 3.75
N TRP A 208 -15.83 -0.06 3.98
CA TRP A 208 -14.48 -0.32 4.47
C TRP A 208 -14.44 -0.87 5.90
N LYS A 209 -15.31 -0.40 6.80
CA LYS A 209 -15.48 -0.98 8.15
C LYS A 209 -15.97 -2.43 8.07
N SER A 210 -16.91 -2.73 7.19
CA SER A 210 -17.37 -4.11 6.92
C SER A 210 -16.26 -4.98 6.33
N PHE A 211 -15.44 -4.43 5.42
CA PHE A 211 -14.25 -5.13 4.92
C PHE A 211 -13.24 -5.41 6.03
N ALA A 212 -13.01 -4.47 6.95
CA ALA A 212 -12.13 -4.65 8.10
C ALA A 212 -12.58 -5.83 8.98
N LYS A 213 -13.88 -5.89 9.32
CA LYS A 213 -14.47 -7.01 10.06
C LYS A 213 -14.31 -8.34 9.31
N THR A 214 -14.55 -8.33 8.00
CA THR A 214 -14.39 -9.51 7.14
C THR A 214 -12.93 -9.97 7.06
N LEU A 215 -11.97 -9.05 6.98
CA LEU A 215 -10.55 -9.35 6.94
C LEU A 215 -10.08 -9.93 8.29
N LYS A 216 -10.53 -9.37 9.42
CA LYS A 216 -10.27 -9.95 10.75
C LYS A 216 -10.82 -11.38 10.84
N LEU A 217 -12.06 -11.61 10.41
CA LEU A 217 -12.65 -12.94 10.39
C LEU A 217 -11.83 -13.92 9.53
N LYS A 218 -11.40 -13.50 8.33
CA LYS A 218 -10.52 -14.30 7.46
C LYS A 218 -9.21 -14.66 8.16
N ILE A 219 -8.56 -13.70 8.82
CA ILE A 219 -7.29 -13.89 9.56
C ILE A 219 -7.49 -14.88 10.72
N TYR A 220 -8.56 -14.77 11.50
CA TYR A 220 -8.83 -15.72 12.58
C TYR A 220 -9.19 -17.12 12.06
N MET A 221 -10.02 -17.22 11.03
CA MET A 221 -10.40 -18.51 10.45
C MET A 221 -9.21 -19.29 9.93
N ARG A 222 -8.22 -18.62 9.34
CA ARG A 222 -6.97 -19.26 8.89
C ARG A 222 -6.12 -19.83 10.02
N GLN A 223 -6.36 -19.41 11.26
CA GLN A 223 -5.64 -19.86 12.44
C GLN A 223 -6.36 -20.95 13.23
N CYS A 224 -7.57 -21.36 12.82
CA CYS A 224 -8.43 -22.25 13.63
C CYS A 224 -7.77 -23.60 13.98
N TYR A 225 -6.89 -24.12 13.13
CA TYR A 225 -6.16 -25.37 13.39
C TYR A 225 -4.87 -25.15 14.17
N ALA A 226 -4.11 -24.10 13.86
CA ALA A 226 -2.80 -23.85 14.48
C ALA A 226 -2.90 -23.16 15.85
N ARG A 227 -3.87 -22.25 16.02
CA ARG A 227 -4.10 -21.43 17.22
C ARG A 227 -5.60 -21.36 17.55
N PRO A 228 -6.27 -22.50 17.84
CA PRO A 228 -7.73 -22.56 18.01
C PRO A 228 -8.26 -21.57 19.06
N ASN A 229 -7.56 -21.40 20.18
CA ASN A 229 -7.99 -20.47 21.25
C ASN A 229 -7.98 -19.01 20.79
N VAL A 230 -6.97 -18.61 19.98
CA VAL A 230 -6.86 -17.25 19.44
C VAL A 230 -7.97 -17.01 18.42
N ALA A 231 -8.18 -17.98 17.53
CA ALA A 231 -9.23 -17.92 16.52
C ALA A 231 -10.62 -17.85 17.17
N GLU A 232 -10.93 -18.74 18.12
CA GLU A 232 -12.24 -18.76 18.78
C GLU A 232 -12.51 -17.45 19.53
N THR A 233 -11.55 -16.97 20.32
CA THR A 233 -11.70 -15.73 21.10
C THR A 233 -11.93 -14.54 20.16
N GLY A 234 -11.12 -14.41 19.11
CA GLY A 234 -11.22 -13.33 18.15
C GLY A 234 -12.53 -13.34 17.36
N ILE A 235 -12.97 -14.52 16.91
CA ILE A 235 -14.24 -14.68 16.18
C ILE A 235 -15.43 -14.35 17.09
N ARG A 236 -15.43 -14.81 18.35
CA ARG A 236 -16.50 -14.47 19.30
C ARG A 236 -16.59 -12.97 19.53
N ALA A 237 -15.45 -12.31 19.74
CA ALA A 237 -15.41 -10.86 19.92
C ALA A 237 -15.99 -10.10 18.71
N LEU A 238 -15.79 -10.60 17.48
CA LEU A 238 -16.39 -9.99 16.29
C LEU A 238 -17.93 -10.08 16.23
N PHE A 239 -18.54 -11.08 16.87
CA PHE A 239 -19.99 -11.26 16.93
C PHE A 239 -20.64 -10.54 18.11
N GLU A 240 -19.87 -10.23 19.15
CA GLU A 240 -20.35 -9.52 20.36
C GLU A 240 -20.28 -7.99 20.20
N ASP A 241 -19.62 -7.49 19.14
CA ASP A 241 -19.53 -6.08 18.81
C ASP A 241 -20.87 -5.57 18.21
N ASP A 242 -21.78 -5.19 19.10
CA ASP A 242 -23.21 -4.89 18.89
C ASP A 242 -23.54 -3.73 17.90
N GLU A 243 -22.54 -3.01 17.37
CA GLU A 243 -22.80 -1.76 16.63
C GLU A 243 -23.25 -1.93 15.17
N THR A 244 -23.14 -3.11 14.56
CA THR A 244 -23.65 -3.34 13.20
C THR A 244 -23.82 -4.83 12.93
N ASP A 245 -25.01 -5.22 12.48
CA ASP A 245 -25.32 -6.56 12.01
C ASP A 245 -24.25 -6.99 10.98
N PHE A 246 -23.37 -7.93 11.38
CA PHE A 246 -22.10 -8.26 10.72
C PHE A 246 -22.22 -8.58 9.21
N PHE A 247 -23.44 -8.86 8.73
CA PHE A 247 -23.76 -9.26 7.35
C PHE A 247 -24.84 -8.41 6.66
N LYS A 248 -25.23 -7.24 7.20
CA LYS A 248 -26.19 -6.35 6.53
C LYS A 248 -25.51 -5.20 5.79
#